data_AF-A0A962LIR3-F1
#
_entry.id   AF-A0A962LIR3-F1
#
_cell.length_a   1.000
_cell.length_b   1.000
_cell.length_c   1.000
_cell.angle_alpha   90.00
_cell.angle_beta   90.00
_cell.angle_gamma   90.00
#
_symmetry.space_group_name_H-M   'P 1'
#
loop_
_entity.id
_entity.type
_entity.pdbx_description
1 polymer ?
#
loop_
_entity_poly.entity_id
_entity_poly.type
_entity_poly.pdbx_seq_one_letter_code
_entity_poly.pdbx_strand_id
1 'polypeptide(L)'
;EMIVALLAVHKAGAAYIPLDPGFPPDRLAFMLEDSNARAIITHTRLFSADEGHANLQIAYVDQLTQALAQFEAHNLPPVATADDLAYMIYTSGSTGKPKGVQVTHRNAVNFLLSMAQKPGLTPEDTLLSVTTLSFDISVLEIFLPLIVGAKGELVGRETAVTPEKLQAALTRSQATVMQAT
;
A
#
# COMPACT_ATOMS: atom_id res chain seq x y z
N GLU A 1 2.08 -9.99 4.07
CA GLU A 1 3.34 -9.36 3.60
C GLU A 1 3.16 -7.94 3.09
N MET A 2 2.15 -7.64 2.26
CA MET A 2 1.91 -6.28 1.73
C MET A 2 2.00 -5.16 2.77
N ILE A 3 1.25 -5.26 3.89
CA ILE A 3 1.27 -4.22 4.95
C ILE A 3 2.66 -4.06 5.56
N VAL A 4 3.37 -5.18 5.77
CA VAL A 4 4.75 -5.16 6.28
C VAL A 4 5.67 -4.44 5.31
N ALA A 5 5.53 -4.67 4.00
CA ALA A 5 6.31 -3.97 2.97
C ALA A 5 6.05 -2.46 2.97
N LEU A 6 4.78 -2.02 3.04
CA LEU A 6 4.42 -0.60 3.10
C LEU A 6 5.03 0.09 4.33
N LEU A 7 4.91 -0.55 5.50
CA LEU A 7 5.49 -0.04 6.74
C LEU A 7 7.03 -0.05 6.70
N ALA A 8 7.65 -1.06 6.07
CA ALA A 8 9.09 -1.12 5.90
C ALA A 8 9.61 0.02 5.02
N VAL A 9 8.91 0.34 3.92
CA VAL A 9 9.24 1.48 3.04
C VAL A 9 9.20 2.80 3.81
N HIS A 10 8.12 3.05 4.58
CA HIS A 10 8.03 4.25 5.41
C HIS A 10 9.10 4.30 6.52
N LYS A 11 9.36 3.19 7.20
CA LYS A 11 10.39 3.12 8.25
C LYS A 11 11.80 3.33 7.69
N ALA A 12 12.05 2.97 6.43
CA ALA A 12 13.29 3.26 5.73
C ALA A 12 13.39 4.72 5.23
N GLY A 13 12.34 5.53 5.41
CA GLY A 13 12.26 6.92 4.97
C GLY A 13 11.95 7.10 3.49
N ALA A 14 11.44 6.07 2.83
CA ALA A 14 11.08 6.11 1.42
C ALA A 14 9.56 6.23 1.21
N ALA A 15 9.19 6.62 -0.01
CA ALA A 15 7.81 6.61 -0.48
C ALA A 15 7.53 5.32 -1.25
N TYR A 16 6.33 4.75 -1.09
CA TYR A 16 5.92 3.59 -1.88
C TYR A 16 5.16 3.98 -3.15
N ILE A 17 5.22 3.11 -4.15
CA ILE A 17 4.47 3.21 -5.40
C ILE A 17 3.79 1.86 -5.62
N PRO A 18 2.45 1.80 -5.57
CA PRO A 18 1.75 0.55 -5.81
C PRO A 18 1.78 0.22 -7.30
N LEU A 19 2.23 -1.00 -7.60
CA LEU A 19 2.25 -1.58 -8.94
C LEU A 19 1.27 -2.75 -8.95
N ASP A 20 0.16 -2.61 -9.67
CA ASP A 20 -0.82 -3.69 -9.83
C ASP A 20 -0.30 -4.68 -10.89
N PRO A 21 -0.04 -5.96 -10.55
CA PRO A 21 0.42 -6.95 -11.52
C PRO A 21 -0.58 -7.22 -12.65
N GLY A 22 -1.85 -6.83 -12.48
CA GLY A 22 -2.88 -6.89 -13.52
C GLY A 22 -2.78 -5.75 -14.56
N PHE A 23 -1.90 -4.76 -14.38
CA PHE A 23 -1.67 -3.73 -15.39
C PHE A 23 -0.83 -4.26 -16.56
N PRO A 24 -1.00 -3.70 -17.77
CA PRO A 24 -0.16 -4.07 -18.92
C PRO A 24 1.33 -3.85 -18.62
N PRO A 25 2.23 -4.73 -19.11
CA PRO A 25 3.67 -4.61 -18.88
C PRO A 25 4.26 -3.23 -19.25
N ASP A 26 3.89 -2.69 -20.41
CA ASP A 26 4.34 -1.35 -20.86
C ASP A 26 3.95 -0.23 -19.88
N ARG A 27 2.79 -0.38 -19.22
CA ARG A 27 2.34 0.58 -18.20
C ARG A 27 3.19 0.48 -16.93
N LEU A 28 3.51 -0.75 -16.51
CA LEU A 28 4.37 -0.97 -15.34
C LEU A 28 5.79 -0.48 -15.60
N ALA A 29 6.35 -0.77 -16.79
CA ALA A 29 7.65 -0.26 -17.22
C ALA A 29 7.69 1.27 -17.22
N PHE A 30 6.66 1.92 -17.78
CA PHE A 30 6.52 3.38 -17.74
C PHE A 30 6.49 3.92 -16.31
N MET A 31 5.70 3.32 -15.41
CA MET A 31 5.60 3.76 -14.02
C MET A 31 6.95 3.63 -13.28
N LEU A 32 7.70 2.55 -13.52
CA LEU A 32 9.03 2.34 -12.95
C LEU A 32 10.03 3.39 -13.47
N GLU A 33 10.02 3.67 -14.77
CA GLU A 33 10.91 4.66 -15.40
C GLU A 33 10.59 6.09 -14.93
N ASP A 34 9.32 6.50 -15.03
CA ASP A 34 8.86 7.85 -14.69
C ASP A 34 9.08 8.18 -13.21
N SER A 35 8.84 7.21 -12.32
CA SER A 35 9.02 7.40 -10.89
C SER A 35 10.47 7.43 -10.42
N ASN A 36 11.42 6.99 -11.24
CA ASN A 36 12.82 6.76 -10.84
C ASN A 36 12.95 5.87 -9.58
N ALA A 37 12.06 4.86 -9.44
CA ALA A 37 12.12 3.92 -8.33
C ALA A 37 13.49 3.23 -8.28
N ARG A 38 14.08 3.15 -7.08
CA ARG A 38 15.40 2.53 -6.85
C ARG A 38 15.32 1.08 -6.41
N ALA A 39 14.16 0.67 -5.92
CA ALA A 39 13.93 -0.69 -5.44
C ALA A 39 12.50 -1.13 -5.72
N ILE A 40 12.31 -2.45 -5.84
CA ILE A 40 11.02 -3.10 -5.94
C ILE A 40 10.92 -4.19 -4.87
N ILE A 41 9.80 -4.20 -4.15
CA ILE A 41 9.46 -5.24 -3.17
C ILE A 41 8.33 -6.07 -3.78
N THR A 42 8.58 -7.35 -4.02
CA THR A 42 7.68 -8.20 -4.81
C THR A 42 7.80 -9.67 -4.41
N HIS A 43 7.00 -10.53 -5.04
CA HIS A 43 7.15 -11.99 -4.99
C HIS A 43 7.91 -12.48 -6.21
N THR A 44 8.68 -13.56 -6.07
CA THR A 44 9.41 -14.16 -7.21
C THR A 44 8.54 -14.52 -8.40
N ARG A 45 7.26 -14.87 -8.16
CA ARG A 45 6.28 -15.22 -9.20
C ARG A 45 5.76 -14.03 -10.01
N LEU A 46 5.99 -12.80 -9.57
CA LEU A 46 5.38 -11.59 -10.16
C LEU A 46 6.38 -10.75 -10.97
N PHE A 47 7.68 -10.90 -10.71
CA PHE A 47 8.71 -10.08 -11.32
C PHE A 47 10.02 -10.85 -11.36
N SER A 48 10.75 -10.79 -12.47
CA SER A 48 12.08 -11.39 -12.60
C SER A 48 13.14 -10.33 -12.83
N ALA A 49 14.32 -10.53 -12.24
CA ALA A 49 15.48 -9.65 -12.43
C ALA A 49 15.96 -9.61 -13.90
N ASP A 50 15.62 -10.62 -14.69
CA ASP A 50 16.02 -10.75 -16.10
C ASP A 50 15.26 -9.79 -17.03
N GLU A 51 14.25 -9.06 -16.54
CA GLU A 51 13.39 -8.15 -17.33
C GLU A 51 14.08 -6.80 -17.73
N GLY A 52 15.41 -6.72 -17.68
CA GLY A 52 16.16 -5.57 -18.22
C GLY A 52 16.24 -4.35 -17.29
N HIS A 53 15.96 -4.54 -15.99
CA HIS A 53 15.95 -3.48 -14.98
C HIS A 53 17.28 -3.42 -14.18
N ALA A 54 18.42 -3.28 -14.86
CA ALA A 54 19.76 -3.46 -14.29
C ALA A 54 20.10 -2.57 -13.06
N ASN A 55 19.37 -1.48 -12.84
CA ASN A 55 19.60 -0.54 -11.73
C ASN A 55 18.59 -0.67 -10.56
N LEU A 56 17.58 -1.53 -10.68
CA LEU A 56 16.57 -1.74 -9.64
C LEU A 56 17.05 -2.77 -8.63
N GLN A 57 17.05 -2.41 -7.34
CA GLN A 57 17.25 -3.36 -6.25
C GLN A 57 15.97 -4.17 -6.04
N ILE A 58 16.03 -5.50 -6.12
CA ILE A 58 14.84 -6.35 -6.01
C ILE A 58 14.85 -7.09 -4.67
N ALA A 59 13.76 -6.95 -3.92
CA ALA A 59 13.53 -7.63 -2.67
C ALA A 59 12.36 -8.61 -2.81
N TYR A 60 12.66 -9.91 -2.86
CA TYR A 60 11.66 -10.98 -2.96
C TYR A 60 11.14 -11.38 -1.57
N VAL A 61 9.95 -10.91 -1.19
CA VAL A 61 9.42 -11.09 0.18
C VAL A 61 9.25 -12.56 0.58
N ASP A 62 8.97 -13.43 -0.40
CA ASP A 62 8.86 -14.87 -0.25
C ASP A 62 10.19 -15.61 -0.03
N GLN A 63 11.32 -14.90 -0.11
CA GLN A 63 12.67 -15.44 0.11
C GLN A 63 13.43 -14.75 1.25
N LEU A 64 12.87 -13.71 1.86
CA LEU A 64 13.60 -12.88 2.82
C LEU A 64 13.58 -13.42 4.26
N THR A 65 12.72 -14.39 4.61
CA THR A 65 12.50 -14.82 6.00
C THR A 65 13.79 -15.16 6.74
N GLN A 66 14.67 -15.97 6.16
CA GLN A 66 15.93 -16.37 6.80
C GLN A 66 16.92 -15.19 6.90
N ALA A 67 16.99 -14.35 5.86
CA ALA A 67 17.85 -13.18 5.85
C ALA A 67 17.38 -12.10 6.84
N LEU A 68 16.09 -12.01 7.13
CA LEU A 68 15.55 -11.05 8.11
C LEU A 68 15.86 -11.46 9.55
N ALA A 69 16.02 -12.75 9.83
CA ALA A 69 16.28 -13.26 11.18
C ALA A 69 17.63 -12.81 11.78
N GLN A 70 18.55 -12.30 10.95
CA GLN A 70 19.85 -11.76 11.41
C GLN A 70 19.76 -10.30 11.89
N PHE A 71 18.64 -9.61 11.63
CA PHE A 71 18.46 -8.22 12.02
C PHE A 71 17.72 -8.10 13.35
N GLU A 72 18.03 -7.04 14.09
CA GLU A 72 17.30 -6.73 15.32
C GLU A 72 15.88 -6.22 15.03
N ALA A 73 14.94 -6.53 15.91
CA ALA A 73 13.53 -6.16 15.75
C ALA A 73 13.18 -4.77 16.31
N HIS A 74 14.17 -3.96 16.69
CA HIS A 74 13.93 -2.60 17.19
C HIS A 74 13.62 -1.62 16.05
N ASN A 75 12.97 -0.50 16.38
CA ASN A 75 12.67 0.53 15.38
C ASN A 75 13.95 1.24 14.90
N LEU A 76 14.06 1.44 13.58
CA LEU A 76 15.06 2.34 13.01
C LEU A 76 14.86 3.76 13.56
N PRO A 77 15.95 4.54 13.73
CA PRO A 77 15.83 5.97 13.95
C PRO A 77 14.98 6.63 12.85
N PRO A 78 14.07 7.56 13.18
CA PRO A 78 13.30 8.27 12.16
C PRO A 78 14.23 9.06 11.22
N VAL A 79 14.16 8.76 9.93
CA VAL A 79 14.97 9.43 8.89
C VAL A 79 14.14 10.31 7.95
N ALA A 80 12.83 10.07 7.85
CA ALA A 80 11.91 10.91 7.08
C ALA A 80 11.31 12.03 7.94
N THR A 81 11.02 13.14 7.28
CA THR A 81 10.30 14.30 7.79
C THR A 81 8.85 14.31 7.30
N ALA A 82 8.04 15.22 7.83
CA ALA A 82 6.65 15.36 7.41
C ALA A 82 6.50 15.81 5.95
N ASP A 83 7.51 16.49 5.39
CA ASP A 83 7.46 17.04 4.03
C ASP A 83 8.02 16.07 2.97
N ASP A 84 8.58 14.94 3.40
CA ASP A 84 8.96 13.85 2.50
C ASP A 84 7.72 13.12 1.96
N LEU A 85 7.88 12.53 0.78
CA LEU A 85 6.82 11.74 0.14
C LEU A 85 6.51 10.49 0.97
N ALA A 86 5.23 10.26 1.22
CA ALA A 86 4.73 9.00 1.77
C ALA A 86 4.44 8.01 0.64
N TYR A 87 3.76 8.46 -0.41
CA TYR A 87 3.41 7.61 -1.54
C TYR A 87 3.26 8.39 -2.82
N MET A 88 3.30 7.65 -3.93
CA MET A 88 2.92 8.14 -5.24
C MET A 88 1.94 7.15 -5.89
N ILE A 89 0.79 7.64 -6.35
CA ILE A 89 -0.23 6.82 -7.03
C ILE A 89 -0.46 7.37 -8.44
N TYR A 90 -0.42 6.48 -9.43
CA TYR A 90 -0.64 6.85 -10.83
C TYR A 90 -2.12 6.89 -11.18
N THR A 91 -2.56 8.01 -11.76
CA THR A 91 -3.92 8.21 -12.27
C THR A 91 -3.93 8.29 -13.79
N SER A 92 -5.10 8.09 -14.42
CA SER A 92 -5.27 8.33 -15.85
C SER A 92 -5.10 9.81 -16.16
N GLY A 93 -4.08 10.16 -16.94
CA GLY A 93 -3.90 11.53 -17.41
C GLY A 93 -4.86 11.87 -18.54
N SER A 94 -5.34 13.11 -18.57
CA SER A 94 -6.13 13.67 -19.68
C SER A 94 -5.39 13.63 -21.03
N THR A 95 -4.06 13.53 -21.00
CA THR A 95 -3.18 13.44 -22.18
C THR A 95 -2.88 11.99 -22.59
N GLY A 96 -3.56 11.00 -22.02
CA GLY A 96 -3.37 9.57 -22.28
C GLY A 96 -2.21 8.92 -21.52
N LYS A 97 -1.22 9.70 -21.08
CA LYS A 97 -0.12 9.19 -20.23
C LYS A 97 -0.51 9.24 -18.75
N PRO A 98 -0.26 8.16 -17.96
CA PRO A 98 -0.48 8.18 -16.53
C PRO A 98 0.33 9.29 -15.84
N LYS A 99 -0.21 9.86 -14.75
CA LYS A 99 0.49 10.88 -13.94
C LYS A 99 0.65 10.39 -12.50
N GLY A 100 1.88 10.38 -12.00
CA GLY A 100 2.19 10.05 -10.60
C GLY A 100 1.80 11.19 -9.66
N VAL A 101 0.76 11.01 -8.88
CA VAL A 101 0.34 11.98 -7.86
C VAL A 101 1.18 11.76 -6.61
N GLN A 102 2.00 12.75 -6.27
CA GLN A 102 2.90 12.73 -5.11
C GLN A 102 2.18 13.23 -3.86
N VAL A 103 2.21 12.44 -2.78
CA VAL A 103 1.58 12.80 -1.51
C VAL A 103 2.59 12.69 -0.37
N THR A 104 2.73 13.76 0.41
CA THR A 104 3.65 13.83 1.55
C THR A 104 3.09 13.13 2.78
N HIS A 105 3.97 12.79 3.74
CA HIS A 105 3.56 12.34 5.06
C HIS A 105 2.62 13.33 5.74
N ARG A 106 2.87 14.64 5.64
CA ARG A 106 2.00 15.70 6.17
C ARG A 106 0.59 15.61 5.61
N ASN A 107 0.45 15.43 4.29
CA ASN A 107 -0.86 15.32 3.66
C ASN A 107 -1.61 14.07 4.14
N ALA A 108 -0.95 12.91 4.11
CA ALA A 108 -1.55 11.64 4.50
C ALA A 108 -1.96 11.63 5.98
N VAL A 109 -1.07 12.08 6.88
CA VAL A 109 -1.33 12.14 8.32
C VAL A 109 -2.47 13.13 8.63
N ASN A 110 -2.49 14.30 8.01
CA ASN A 110 -3.58 15.26 8.20
C ASN A 110 -4.95 14.65 7.81
N PHE A 111 -5.00 13.96 6.67
CA PHE A 111 -6.21 13.28 6.22
C PHE A 111 -6.65 12.16 7.17
N LEU A 112 -5.72 11.29 7.59
CA LEU A 112 -6.01 10.18 8.50
C LEU A 112 -6.47 10.66 9.88
N LEU A 113 -5.82 11.70 10.44
CA LEU A 113 -6.23 12.29 11.72
C LEU A 113 -7.61 12.97 11.62
N SER A 114 -7.92 13.60 10.48
CA SER A 114 -9.26 14.13 10.23
C SER A 114 -10.30 13.00 10.21
N MET A 115 -10.00 11.89 9.53
CA MET A 115 -10.91 10.74 9.42
C MET A 115 -11.10 10.00 10.74
N ALA A 116 -10.04 9.91 11.55
CA ALA A 116 -10.09 9.38 12.91
C ALA A 116 -11.00 10.19 13.83
N GLN A 117 -11.16 11.49 13.59
CA GLN A 117 -12.10 12.33 14.31
C GLN A 117 -13.51 12.27 13.71
N LYS A 118 -13.63 12.39 12.38
CA LYS A 118 -14.89 12.39 11.63
C LYS A 118 -14.67 11.74 10.26
N PRO A 119 -15.37 10.65 9.91
CA PRO A 119 -16.53 10.08 10.61
C PRO A 119 -16.22 9.40 11.96
N GLY A 120 -14.95 9.12 12.25
CA GLY A 120 -14.52 8.46 13.47
C GLY A 120 -14.26 6.97 13.25
N LEU A 121 -13.22 6.46 13.92
CA LEU A 121 -12.91 5.03 14.02
C LEU A 121 -12.30 4.79 15.40
N THR A 122 -12.78 3.78 16.13
CA THR A 122 -12.31 3.45 17.48
C THR A 122 -11.55 2.12 17.50
N PRO A 123 -10.77 1.83 18.56
CA PRO A 123 -10.07 0.54 18.68
C PRO A 123 -10.98 -0.70 18.62
N GLU A 124 -12.27 -0.53 18.93
CA GLU A 124 -13.27 -1.61 18.90
C GLU A 124 -13.76 -1.92 17.47
N ASP A 125 -13.44 -1.07 16.49
CA ASP A 125 -13.89 -1.23 15.12
C ASP A 125 -13.08 -2.27 14.33
N THR A 126 -13.74 -2.87 13.35
CA THR A 126 -13.10 -3.65 12.29
C THR A 126 -13.41 -3.01 10.94
N LEU A 127 -12.39 -2.46 10.29
CA LEU A 127 -12.49 -1.87 8.96
C LEU A 127 -12.20 -2.94 7.90
N LEU A 128 -13.15 -3.17 6.99
CA LEU A 128 -12.96 -4.03 5.83
C LEU A 128 -12.38 -3.23 4.65
N SER A 129 -11.14 -3.50 4.28
CA SER A 129 -10.47 -2.91 3.13
C SER A 129 -10.79 -3.72 1.87
N VAL A 130 -11.46 -3.07 0.92
CA VAL A 130 -11.95 -3.65 -0.32
C VAL A 130 -11.30 -3.03 -1.55
N THR A 131 -10.53 -1.97 -1.37
CA THR A 131 -9.95 -1.18 -2.45
C THR A 131 -8.55 -1.66 -2.82
N THR A 132 -8.24 -1.70 -4.12
CA THR A 132 -6.87 -1.91 -4.60
C THR A 132 -5.91 -0.85 -4.07
N LEU A 133 -4.69 -1.27 -3.73
CA LEU A 133 -3.62 -0.37 -3.29
C LEU A 133 -3.27 0.70 -4.33
N SER A 134 -3.57 0.44 -5.62
CA SER A 134 -3.37 1.40 -6.71
C SER A 134 -4.40 2.54 -6.77
N PHE A 135 -5.31 2.61 -5.78
CA PHE A 135 -6.29 3.69 -5.64
C PHE A 135 -6.14 4.35 -4.26
N ASP A 136 -6.30 5.67 -4.19
CA ASP A 136 -5.88 6.50 -3.06
C ASP A 136 -6.67 6.24 -1.77
N ILE A 137 -7.95 5.88 -1.84
CA ILE A 137 -8.75 5.58 -0.65
C ILE A 137 -8.22 4.35 0.11
N SER A 138 -7.42 3.47 -0.53
CA SER A 138 -6.74 2.37 0.17
C SER A 138 -5.82 2.86 1.30
N VAL A 139 -5.30 4.09 1.21
CA VAL A 139 -4.50 4.72 2.28
C VAL A 139 -5.33 4.86 3.56
N LEU A 140 -6.60 5.25 3.44
CA LEU A 140 -7.52 5.30 4.57
C LEU A 140 -7.76 3.89 5.11
N GLU A 141 -8.14 2.96 4.24
CA GLU A 141 -8.52 1.60 4.65
C GLU A 141 -7.38 0.86 5.35
N ILE A 142 -6.13 1.12 4.94
CA ILE A 142 -4.95 0.46 5.49
C ILE A 142 -4.46 1.16 6.75
N PHE A 143 -4.24 2.48 6.71
CA PHE A 143 -3.50 3.15 7.77
C PHE A 143 -4.38 3.69 8.89
N LEU A 144 -5.65 4.03 8.62
CA LEU A 144 -6.56 4.52 9.66
C LEU A 144 -6.72 3.53 10.83
N PRO A 145 -7.03 2.23 10.60
CA PRO A 145 -7.16 1.28 11.72
C PRO A 145 -5.85 1.14 12.50
N LEU A 146 -4.70 1.18 11.82
CA LEU A 146 -3.39 1.04 12.45
C LEU A 146 -3.05 2.20 13.41
N ILE A 147 -3.42 3.44 13.06
CA ILE A 147 -3.09 4.60 13.90
C ILE A 147 -4.04 4.79 15.08
N VAL A 148 -5.26 4.25 15.01
CA VAL A 148 -6.24 4.32 16.10
C VAL A 148 -6.28 3.06 16.96
N GLY A 149 -5.61 1.98 16.55
CA GLY A 149 -5.61 0.70 17.25
C GLY A 149 -6.80 -0.22 16.92
N ALA A 150 -7.52 0.06 15.84
CA ALA A 150 -8.59 -0.79 15.32
C ALA A 150 -8.04 -1.97 14.52
N LYS A 151 -8.92 -2.90 14.15
CA LYS A 151 -8.58 -4.02 13.25
C LYS A 151 -8.84 -3.64 11.79
N GLY A 152 -7.87 -3.94 10.92
CA GLY A 152 -8.06 -3.92 9.46
C GLY A 152 -8.18 -5.34 8.90
N GLU A 153 -9.23 -5.64 8.14
CA GLU A 153 -9.37 -6.87 7.37
C GLU A 153 -9.19 -6.55 5.88
N LEU A 154 -8.21 -7.16 5.23
CA LEU A 154 -7.95 -6.98 3.80
C LEU A 154 -8.64 -8.07 2.99
N VAL A 155 -9.33 -7.70 1.92
CA VAL A 155 -9.86 -8.67 0.95
C VAL A 155 -9.33 -8.42 -0.46
N GLY A 156 -9.20 -9.49 -1.24
CA GLY A 156 -8.80 -9.38 -2.63
C GLY A 156 -9.93 -8.83 -3.52
N ARG A 157 -9.56 -8.33 -4.71
CA ARG A 157 -10.50 -7.76 -5.69
C ARG A 157 -11.68 -8.68 -5.99
N GLU A 158 -11.42 -9.98 -6.16
CA GLU A 158 -12.48 -10.95 -6.43
C GLU A 158 -13.54 -10.99 -5.31
N THR A 159 -13.12 -10.94 -4.05
CA THR A 159 -14.02 -10.88 -2.90
C THR A 159 -14.77 -9.56 -2.85
N ALA A 160 -14.09 -8.44 -3.12
CA ALA A 160 -14.68 -7.11 -3.08
C ALA A 160 -15.83 -6.90 -4.09
N VAL A 161 -15.73 -7.52 -5.28
CA VAL A 161 -16.74 -7.33 -6.36
C VAL A 161 -17.78 -8.45 -6.45
N THR A 162 -17.65 -9.52 -5.66
CA THR A 162 -18.59 -10.66 -5.68
C THR A 162 -19.51 -10.56 -4.46
N PRO A 163 -20.82 -10.28 -4.63
CA PRO A 163 -21.74 -10.00 -3.53
C PRO A 163 -21.73 -11.07 -2.41
N GLU A 164 -21.75 -12.34 -2.79
CA GLU A 164 -21.80 -13.46 -1.84
C GLU A 164 -20.48 -13.59 -1.06
N LYS A 165 -19.34 -13.37 -1.73
CA LYS A 165 -18.02 -13.41 -1.09
C LYS A 165 -17.82 -12.19 -0.18
N LEU A 166 -18.28 -11.02 -0.60
CA LEU A 166 -18.23 -9.80 0.19
C LEU A 166 -19.08 -9.94 1.45
N GLN A 167 -20.32 -10.45 1.33
CA GLN A 167 -21.18 -10.73 2.47
C GLN A 167 -20.55 -11.71 3.46
N ALA A 168 -19.93 -12.79 2.94
CA ALA A 168 -19.21 -13.75 3.77
C ALA A 168 -18.01 -13.10 4.48
N ALA A 169 -17.27 -12.21 3.80
CA ALA A 169 -16.14 -11.49 4.40
C ALA A 169 -16.58 -10.50 5.49
N LEU A 170 -17.64 -9.71 5.24
CA LEU A 170 -18.24 -8.82 6.23
C LEU A 170 -18.65 -9.58 7.50
N THR A 171 -19.35 -10.71 7.31
CA THR A 171 -19.83 -11.54 8.42
C THR A 171 -18.67 -12.17 9.20
N ARG A 172 -17.70 -12.79 8.50
CA ARG A 172 -16.54 -13.46 9.11
C ARG A 172 -15.67 -12.48 9.90
N SER A 173 -15.43 -11.30 9.34
CA SER A 173 -14.55 -10.29 9.95
C SER A 173 -15.22 -9.51 11.07
N GLN A 174 -16.55 -9.59 11.17
CA GLN A 174 -17.38 -8.72 12.01
C GLN A 174 -17.12 -7.23 11.71
N ALA A 175 -16.99 -6.91 10.42
CA ALA A 175 -16.71 -5.54 9.99
C ALA A 175 -17.79 -4.57 10.50
N THR A 176 -17.35 -3.52 11.19
CA THR A 176 -18.19 -2.43 11.67
C THR A 176 -18.15 -1.24 10.70
N VAL A 177 -17.07 -1.15 9.91
CA VAL A 177 -16.86 -0.08 8.93
C VAL A 177 -16.41 -0.68 7.59
N MET A 178 -17.01 -0.21 6.51
CA MET A 178 -16.57 -0.43 5.14
C MET A 178 -16.90 0.83 4.34
N GLN A 179 -15.99 1.24 3.47
CA GLN A 179 -16.29 2.25 2.46
C GLN A 179 -16.55 1.56 1.12
N ALA A 180 -17.53 2.08 0.38
CA ALA A 180 -17.85 1.65 -0.98
C ALA A 180 -18.26 2.86 -1.82
N THR A 181 -18.15 2.74 -3.14
CA THR A 181 -18.58 3.74 -4.13
C THR A 181 -19.86 3.29 -4.83
#